data_AF-A0A2N2LMZ6-F1
#
_entry.id   AF-A0A2N2LMZ6-F1
#
_cell.length_a   1.000
_cell.length_b   1.000
_cell.length_c   1.000
_cell.angle_alpha   90.00
_cell.angle_beta   90.00
_cell.angle_gamma   90.00
#
_symmetry.space_group_name_H-M   'P 1'
#
loop_
_entity.id
_entity.type
_entity.pdbx_description
1 polymer ?
#
loop_
_entity_poly.entity_id
_entity_poly.type
_entity_poly.pdbx_seq_one_letter_code
_entity_poly.pdbx_strand_id
1 'polypeptide(L)'
;MTTTRPTDPLRAEHDGLRPHVDRLRDLGDQAVQGGDMMEPLQASVEFLHHHLLVHATAEEAVLYPLVADVLGAPRATATMSEDHARIKVLAAELADVDADDRRSIARVAYGLHTLITLHLEKEEKVYLPLLDASLSHDAVAAMYQRMEDAAATALGHG
;
A
#
# COMPACT_ATOMS: atom_id res chain seq x y z
N MET A 1 1.52 -9.57 -29.65
CA MET A 1 1.09 -10.36 -28.48
C MET A 1 1.87 -9.81 -27.31
N THR A 2 1.21 -9.14 -26.37
CA THR A 2 1.88 -8.64 -25.16
C THR A 2 2.16 -9.87 -24.29
N THR A 3 3.43 -10.23 -24.13
CA THR A 3 3.81 -11.32 -23.22
C THR A 3 3.48 -10.89 -21.80
N THR A 4 2.65 -11.69 -21.10
CA THR A 4 2.31 -11.49 -19.68
C THR A 4 3.58 -11.51 -18.85
N ARG A 5 3.79 -10.51 -18.00
CA ARG A 5 4.95 -10.45 -17.11
C ARG A 5 4.71 -11.32 -15.88
N PRO A 6 5.75 -11.92 -15.29
CA PRO A 6 5.63 -12.65 -14.02
C PRO A 6 4.89 -11.88 -12.93
N THR A 7 5.17 -10.57 -12.78
CA THR A 7 4.59 -9.72 -11.72
C THR A 7 3.22 -9.10 -12.05
N ASP A 8 2.58 -9.45 -13.17
CA ASP A 8 1.27 -8.88 -13.53
C ASP A 8 0.18 -9.09 -12.46
N PRO A 9 0.13 -10.19 -11.66
CA PRO A 9 -0.83 -10.31 -10.56
C PRO A 9 -0.70 -9.21 -9.49
N LEU A 10 0.52 -8.89 -9.06
CA LEU A 10 0.77 -7.85 -8.06
C LEU A 10 0.44 -6.46 -8.61
N ARG A 11 0.70 -6.22 -9.90
CA ARG A 11 0.28 -4.97 -10.58
C ARG A 11 -1.25 -4.85 -10.63
N ALA A 12 -1.95 -5.95 -10.88
CA ALA A 12 -3.41 -5.95 -10.86
C ALA A 12 -3.98 -5.72 -9.46
N GLU A 13 -3.31 -6.22 -8.41
CA GLU A 13 -3.65 -5.90 -7.02
C GLU A 13 -3.47 -4.39 -6.75
N HIS A 14 -2.34 -3.80 -7.15
CA HIS A 14 -2.10 -2.36 -7.02
C HIS A 14 -3.14 -1.54 -7.79
N ASP A 15 -3.49 -1.96 -9.01
CA ASP A 15 -4.55 -1.34 -9.79
C ASP A 15 -5.91 -1.39 -9.06
N GLY A 16 -6.16 -2.44 -8.28
CA GLY A 16 -7.32 -2.56 -7.39
C GLY A 16 -7.28 -1.61 -6.18
N LEU A 17 -6.09 -1.27 -5.67
CA LEU A 17 -5.92 -0.34 -4.55
C LEU A 17 -6.06 1.13 -4.99
N ARG A 18 -5.63 1.48 -6.21
CA ARG A 18 -5.59 2.88 -6.71
C ARG A 18 -6.90 3.66 -6.53
N PRO A 19 -8.09 3.13 -6.88
CA PRO A 19 -9.34 3.87 -6.67
C PRO A 19 -9.62 4.20 -5.20
N HIS A 20 -9.15 3.39 -4.26
CA HIS A 20 -9.29 3.66 -2.83
C HIS A 20 -8.27 4.69 -2.35
N VAL A 21 -7.06 4.66 -2.90
CA VAL A 21 -6.05 5.70 -2.66
C VAL A 21 -6.54 7.06 -3.18
N ASP A 22 -7.18 7.10 -4.35
CA ASP A 22 -7.79 8.32 -4.90
C ASP A 22 -8.88 8.90 -3.97
N ARG A 23 -9.66 8.04 -3.30
CA ARG A 23 -10.68 8.48 -2.32
C ARG A 23 -10.07 9.21 -1.11
N LEU A 24 -8.80 8.98 -0.77
CA LEU A 24 -8.13 9.75 0.28
C LEU A 24 -7.93 11.22 -0.14
N ARG A 25 -7.66 11.48 -1.42
CA ARG A 25 -7.65 12.86 -1.94
C ARG A 25 -9.06 13.44 -1.86
N ASP A 26 -10.07 12.68 -2.31
CA ASP A 26 -11.46 13.15 -2.30
C ASP A 26 -11.96 13.43 -0.87
N LEU A 27 -11.55 12.63 0.12
CA LEU A 27 -11.77 12.88 1.54
C LEU A 27 -11.18 14.23 1.97
N GLY A 28 -9.95 14.52 1.55
CA GLY A 28 -9.30 15.80 1.82
C GLY A 28 -10.04 16.98 1.19
N ASP A 29 -10.47 16.83 -0.07
CA ASP A 29 -11.24 17.85 -0.79
C ASP A 29 -12.58 18.13 -0.11
N GLN A 30 -13.30 17.08 0.31
CA GLN A 30 -14.57 17.19 1.02
C GLN A 30 -14.38 17.86 2.40
N ALA A 31 -13.31 17.53 3.13
CA ALA A 31 -13.02 18.17 4.40
C ALA A 31 -12.76 19.68 4.24
N VAL A 32 -12.10 20.10 3.15
CA VAL A 32 -11.88 21.52 2.84
C VAL A 32 -13.16 22.24 2.44
N GLN A 33 -13.98 21.61 1.60
CA GLN A 33 -15.25 22.19 1.12
C GLN A 33 -16.31 22.26 2.23
N GLY A 34 -16.23 21.35 3.18
CA GLY A 34 -17.17 21.20 4.28
C GLY A 34 -18.32 20.26 3.94
N GLY A 35 -18.69 19.43 4.91
CA GLY A 35 -19.74 18.42 4.79
C GLY A 35 -19.77 17.53 6.02
N ASP A 36 -20.67 16.55 6.02
CA ASP A 36 -20.58 15.44 6.97
C ASP A 36 -19.39 14.57 6.60
N MET A 37 -18.49 14.33 7.56
CA MET A 37 -17.25 13.59 7.36
C MET A 37 -17.31 12.18 7.91
N MET A 38 -18.36 11.81 8.66
CA MET A 38 -18.40 10.57 9.42
C MET A 38 -18.22 9.34 8.52
N GLU A 39 -19.04 9.20 7.49
CA GLU A 39 -19.02 8.04 6.58
C GLU A 39 -17.75 8.00 5.70
N PRO A 40 -17.34 9.08 5.00
CA PRO A 40 -16.09 9.08 4.23
C PRO A 40 -14.84 8.81 5.05
N LEU A 41 -14.78 9.33 6.29
CA LEU A 41 -13.66 9.09 7.20
C LEU A 41 -13.62 7.62 7.61
N GLN A 42 -14.75 7.07 8.06
CA GLN A 42 -14.85 5.66 8.44
C GLN A 42 -14.46 4.73 7.29
N ALA A 43 -15.00 4.95 6.09
CA ALA A 43 -14.68 4.14 4.91
C ALA A 43 -13.18 4.18 4.55
N SER A 44 -12.53 5.34 4.75
CA SER A 44 -11.10 5.50 4.51
C SER A 44 -10.26 4.77 5.56
N VAL A 45 -10.66 4.83 6.84
CA VAL A 45 -10.01 4.10 7.93
C VAL A 45 -10.15 2.60 7.72
N GLU A 46 -11.34 2.09 7.38
CA GLU A 46 -11.57 0.69 7.08
C GLU A 46 -10.68 0.20 5.92
N PHE A 47 -10.59 0.97 4.84
CA PHE A 47 -9.69 0.67 3.72
C PHE A 47 -8.22 0.56 4.18
N LEU A 48 -7.74 1.54 4.94
CA LEU A 48 -6.35 1.57 5.39
C LEU A 48 -6.02 0.34 6.25
N HIS A 49 -6.89 0.00 7.20
CA HIS A 49 -6.64 -1.07 8.16
C HIS A 49 -6.85 -2.48 7.59
N HIS A 50 -7.89 -2.69 6.79
CA HIS A 50 -8.28 -4.03 6.34
C HIS A 50 -7.74 -4.39 4.95
N HIS A 51 -7.21 -3.43 4.20
CA HIS A 51 -6.65 -3.69 2.88
C HIS A 51 -5.21 -3.22 2.77
N LEU A 52 -4.98 -1.90 2.88
CA LEU A 52 -3.66 -1.34 2.57
C LEU A 52 -2.55 -1.81 3.53
N LEU A 53 -2.78 -1.72 4.85
CA LEU A 53 -1.78 -2.09 5.84
C LEU A 53 -1.54 -3.60 5.91
N VAL A 54 -2.55 -4.40 5.55
CA VAL A 54 -2.44 -5.86 5.41
C VAL A 54 -1.52 -6.19 4.24
N HIS A 55 -1.74 -5.55 3.08
CA HIS A 55 -0.90 -5.67 1.91
C HIS A 55 0.56 -5.27 2.21
N ALA A 56 0.78 -4.10 2.81
CA ALA A 56 2.09 -3.62 3.22
C ALA A 56 2.83 -4.61 4.14
N THR A 57 2.11 -5.25 5.06
CA THR A 57 2.68 -6.29 5.95
C THR A 57 3.13 -7.52 5.17
N ALA A 58 2.34 -7.94 4.16
CA ALA A 58 2.71 -9.07 3.30
C ALA A 58 3.95 -8.77 2.45
N GLU A 59 4.08 -7.55 1.95
CA GLU A 59 5.27 -7.10 1.21
C GLU A 59 6.53 -7.11 2.07
N GLU A 60 6.45 -6.58 3.29
CA GLU A 60 7.58 -6.61 4.23
C GLU A 60 8.01 -8.03 4.58
N ALA A 61 7.05 -8.95 4.72
CA ALA A 61 7.33 -10.33 5.07
C ALA A 61 7.89 -11.16 3.91
N VAL A 62 7.59 -10.80 2.65
CA VAL A 62 7.83 -11.65 1.49
C VAL A 62 8.54 -10.93 0.35
N LEU A 63 7.94 -9.86 -0.18
CA LEU A 63 8.44 -9.16 -1.36
C LEU A 63 9.81 -8.52 -1.08
N TYR A 64 9.93 -7.80 0.03
CA TYR A 64 11.14 -7.03 0.32
C TYR A 64 12.39 -7.88 0.60
N PRO A 65 12.30 -9.00 1.36
CA PRO A 65 13.41 -9.95 1.45
C PRO A 65 13.83 -10.49 0.08
N LEU A 66 12.87 -10.83 -0.79
CA LEU A 66 13.17 -11.37 -2.11
C LEU A 66 13.88 -10.34 -3.00
N VAL A 67 13.43 -9.07 -2.99
CA VAL A 67 14.10 -7.98 -3.71
C VAL A 67 15.53 -7.77 -3.18
N ALA A 68 15.72 -7.79 -1.86
CA ALA A 68 17.04 -7.64 -1.26
C ALA A 68 18.00 -8.79 -1.66
N ASP A 69 17.48 -10.03 -1.73
CA ASP A 69 18.24 -11.21 -2.17
C ASP A 69 18.64 -11.11 -3.65
N VAL A 70 17.71 -10.72 -4.54
CA VAL A 70 17.99 -10.53 -5.97
C VAL A 70 19.07 -9.46 -6.20
N LEU A 71 19.06 -8.39 -5.39
CA LEU A 71 20.06 -7.32 -5.46
C LEU A 71 21.38 -7.64 -4.74
N GLY A 72 21.42 -8.71 -3.93
CA GLY A 72 22.56 -9.01 -3.05
C GLY A 72 22.82 -7.90 -2.02
N ALA A 73 21.80 -7.12 -1.66
CA ALA A 73 21.92 -5.92 -0.85
C ALA A 73 20.86 -5.93 0.27
N PRO A 74 21.22 -6.36 1.50
CA PRO A 74 20.26 -6.56 2.60
C PRO A 74 19.44 -5.34 3.04
N ARG A 75 19.85 -4.13 2.64
CA ARG A 75 19.16 -2.87 2.96
C ARG A 75 18.51 -2.19 1.75
N ALA A 76 18.44 -2.88 0.60
CA ALA A 76 17.92 -2.30 -0.65
C ALA A 76 16.47 -1.81 -0.55
N THR A 77 15.69 -2.39 0.37
CA THR A 77 14.27 -2.08 0.59
C THR A 77 14.01 -1.29 1.87
N ALA A 78 15.06 -0.93 2.63
CA ALA A 78 14.90 -0.27 3.92
C ALA A 78 14.11 1.05 3.81
N THR A 79 14.28 1.80 2.73
CA THR A 79 13.52 3.04 2.51
C THR A 79 12.03 2.81 2.29
N MET A 80 11.64 1.63 1.79
CA MET A 80 10.23 1.28 1.58
C MET A 80 9.56 0.90 2.90
N SER A 81 10.28 0.20 3.78
CA SER A 81 9.81 -0.04 5.15
C SER A 81 9.63 1.26 5.95
N GLU A 82 10.46 2.28 5.71
CA GLU A 82 10.25 3.61 6.32
C GLU A 82 8.99 4.30 5.77
N ASP A 83 8.69 4.15 4.47
CA ASP A 83 7.43 4.63 3.90
C ASP A 83 6.22 3.93 4.57
N HIS A 84 6.25 2.61 4.73
CA HIS A 84 5.23 1.84 5.45
C HIS A 84 5.05 2.29 6.90
N ALA A 85 6.16 2.47 7.63
CA ALA A 85 6.11 2.96 9.00
C ALA A 85 5.42 4.34 9.07
N ARG A 86 5.71 5.23 8.11
CA ARG A 86 5.06 6.55 8.05
C ARG A 86 3.59 6.47 7.66
N ILE A 87 3.22 5.61 6.71
CA ILE A 87 1.83 5.35 6.33
C ILE A 87 1.04 4.85 7.55
N LYS A 88 1.58 3.90 8.32
CA LYS A 88 0.95 3.38 9.53
C LYS A 88 0.69 4.45 10.58
N VAL A 89 1.64 5.37 10.79
CA VAL A 89 1.45 6.51 11.71
C VAL A 89 0.34 7.42 11.23
N LEU A 90 0.32 7.77 9.93
CA LEU A 90 -0.74 8.62 9.38
C LEU A 90 -2.11 7.94 9.36
N ALA A 91 -2.16 6.62 9.16
CA ALA A 91 -3.41 5.87 9.20
C ALA A 91 -4.00 5.86 10.62
N ALA A 92 -3.18 5.65 11.65
CA ALA A 92 -3.61 5.76 13.04
C ALA A 92 -4.07 7.19 13.37
N GLU A 93 -3.33 8.20 12.90
CA GLU A 93 -3.70 9.61 13.06
C GLU A 93 -5.04 9.94 12.38
N LEU A 94 -5.34 9.34 11.22
CA LEU A 94 -6.63 9.48 10.55
C LEU A 94 -7.74 8.74 11.30
N ALA A 95 -7.46 7.60 11.93
CA ALA A 95 -8.44 6.84 12.71
C ALA A 95 -8.83 7.55 14.01
N ASP A 96 -7.89 8.27 14.62
CA ASP A 96 -8.10 8.98 15.89
C ASP A 96 -8.58 10.43 15.72
N VAL A 97 -8.68 10.93 14.49
CA VAL A 97 -9.07 12.32 14.23
C VAL A 97 -10.56 12.53 14.54
N ASP A 98 -10.87 13.67 15.17
CA ASP A 98 -12.26 14.11 15.32
C ASP A 98 -12.87 14.40 13.93
N ALA A 99 -14.05 13.86 13.65
CA ALA A 99 -14.78 14.10 12.41
C ALA A 99 -15.06 15.61 12.16
N ASP A 100 -15.12 16.42 13.23
CA ASP A 100 -15.27 17.87 13.14
C ASP A 100 -13.94 18.60 12.89
N ASP A 101 -12.78 17.97 13.13
CA ASP A 101 -11.45 18.52 12.80
C ASP A 101 -11.09 18.28 11.32
N ARG A 102 -11.86 18.96 10.46
CA ARG A 102 -11.70 18.93 9.01
C ARG A 102 -10.31 19.32 8.53
N ARG A 103 -9.61 20.19 9.27
CA ARG A 103 -8.25 20.61 8.90
C ARG A 103 -7.28 19.44 9.05
N SER A 104 -7.37 18.71 10.16
CA SER A 104 -6.53 17.54 10.38
C SER A 104 -6.86 16.41 9.41
N ILE A 105 -8.15 16.15 9.15
CA ILE A 105 -8.59 15.19 8.13
C ILE A 105 -7.95 15.52 6.77
N ALA A 106 -8.11 16.76 6.29
CA ALA A 106 -7.56 17.16 4.99
C ALA A 106 -6.03 16.97 4.91
N ARG A 107 -5.30 17.43 5.94
CA ARG A 107 -3.84 17.31 5.99
C ARG A 107 -3.40 15.84 5.92
N VAL A 108 -4.00 14.98 6.74
CA VAL A 108 -3.61 13.57 6.82
C VAL A 108 -4.00 12.82 5.55
N ALA A 109 -5.20 13.06 5.04
CA ALA A 109 -5.73 12.39 3.84
C ALA A 109 -4.88 12.71 2.59
N TYR A 110 -4.51 13.97 2.36
CA TYR A 110 -3.58 14.32 1.27
C TYR A 110 -2.20 13.72 1.48
N GLY A 111 -1.69 13.72 2.72
CA GLY A 111 -0.40 13.12 3.06
C GLY A 111 -0.36 11.62 2.73
N LEU A 112 -1.42 10.89 3.11
CA LEU A 112 -1.57 9.47 2.79
C LEU A 112 -1.69 9.25 1.29
N HIS A 113 -2.58 9.96 0.59
CA HIS A 113 -2.74 9.84 -0.87
C HIS A 113 -1.39 9.98 -1.59
N THR A 114 -0.65 11.04 -1.31
CA THR A 114 0.64 11.30 -1.97
C THR A 114 1.69 10.25 -1.62
N LEU A 115 1.81 9.87 -0.35
CA LEU A 115 2.81 8.91 0.09
C LEU A 115 2.54 7.51 -0.49
N ILE A 116 1.29 7.04 -0.43
CA ILE A 116 0.89 5.73 -0.94
C ILE A 116 1.03 5.69 -2.47
N THR A 117 0.62 6.74 -3.18
CA THR A 117 0.77 6.82 -4.63
C THR A 117 2.23 6.70 -5.05
N LEU A 118 3.11 7.47 -4.39
CA LEU A 118 4.55 7.39 -4.65
C LEU A 118 5.11 6.01 -4.30
N HIS A 119 4.64 5.40 -3.21
CA HIS A 119 5.06 4.09 -2.77
C HIS A 119 4.76 3.01 -3.82
N LEU A 120 3.51 2.90 -4.26
CA LEU A 120 3.11 1.94 -5.30
C LEU A 120 3.89 2.17 -6.61
N GLU A 121 4.15 3.43 -6.96
CA GLU A 121 4.98 3.74 -8.12
C GLU A 121 6.44 3.27 -7.97
N LYS A 122 7.04 3.39 -6.79
CA LYS A 122 8.40 2.89 -6.53
C LYS A 122 8.45 1.38 -6.76
N GLU A 123 7.50 0.62 -6.24
CA GLU A 123 7.47 -0.83 -6.42
C GLU A 123 7.30 -1.19 -7.89
N GLU A 124 6.29 -0.62 -8.54
CA GLU A 124 5.96 -0.95 -9.93
C GLU A 124 7.04 -0.56 -10.95
N LYS A 125 7.76 0.54 -10.69
CA LYS A 125 8.77 1.08 -11.61
C LYS A 125 10.19 0.62 -11.28
N VAL A 126 10.45 0.21 -10.03
CA VAL A 126 11.81 -0.16 -9.59
C VAL A 126 11.92 -1.65 -9.29
N TYR A 127 11.04 -2.20 -8.46
CA TYR A 127 11.18 -3.59 -7.98
C TYR A 127 10.54 -4.60 -8.92
N LEU A 128 9.30 -4.37 -9.35
CA LEU A 128 8.61 -5.34 -10.19
C LEU A 128 9.34 -5.61 -11.53
N PRO A 129 9.91 -4.61 -12.24
CA PRO A 129 10.70 -4.86 -13.45
C PRO A 129 11.99 -5.64 -13.17
N LEU A 130 12.61 -5.44 -12.00
CA LEU A 130 13.77 -6.21 -11.58
C LEU A 130 13.40 -7.68 -11.38
N LEU A 131 12.28 -7.97 -10.71
CA LEU A 131 11.80 -9.32 -10.51
C LEU A 131 11.38 -9.99 -11.83
N ASP A 132 10.70 -9.25 -12.71
CA ASP A 132 10.35 -9.71 -14.06
C ASP A 132 11.58 -10.16 -14.87
N ALA A 133 12.72 -9.49 -14.68
CA ALA A 133 13.96 -9.79 -15.38
C ALA A 133 14.80 -10.91 -14.70
N SER A 134 14.59 -11.14 -13.40
CA SER A 134 15.49 -11.97 -12.59
C SER A 134 14.91 -13.32 -12.17
N LEU A 135 13.58 -13.45 -12.18
CA LEU A 135 12.88 -14.62 -11.66
C LEU A 135 12.02 -15.31 -12.73
N SER A 136 11.83 -16.62 -12.56
CA SER A 136 10.87 -17.37 -13.37
C SER A 136 9.42 -17.03 -12.98
N HIS A 137 8.47 -17.33 -13.86
CA HIS A 137 7.04 -17.22 -13.55
C HIS A 137 6.67 -18.05 -12.30
N ASP A 138 7.20 -19.26 -12.17
CA ASP A 138 6.94 -20.13 -11.02
C ASP A 138 7.46 -19.54 -9.70
N ALA A 139 8.63 -18.92 -9.72
CA ALA A 139 9.20 -18.27 -8.54
C ALA A 139 8.36 -17.06 -8.10
N VAL A 140 7.87 -16.26 -9.05
CA VAL A 140 6.98 -15.12 -8.76
C VAL A 140 5.60 -15.58 -8.31
N ALA A 141 5.05 -16.66 -8.89
CA ALA A 141 3.80 -17.25 -8.43
C ALA A 141 3.91 -17.76 -6.99
N ALA A 142 5.02 -18.41 -6.64
CA ALA A 142 5.28 -18.85 -5.26
C ALA A 142 5.46 -17.68 -4.28
N MET A 143 6.10 -16.58 -4.71
CA MET A 143 6.16 -15.33 -3.94
C MET A 143 4.76 -14.78 -3.67
N TYR A 144 3.91 -14.70 -4.70
CA TYR A 144 2.55 -14.18 -4.57
C TYR A 144 1.70 -15.04 -3.61
N GLN A 145 1.77 -16.37 -3.71
CA GLN A 145 1.08 -17.25 -2.75
C GLN A 145 1.52 -17.00 -1.30
N ARG A 146 2.82 -16.80 -1.07
CA ARG A 146 3.34 -16.47 0.26
C ARG A 146 2.86 -15.10 0.74
N MET A 147 2.69 -14.14 -0.15
CA MET A 147 2.10 -12.84 0.19
C MET A 147 0.63 -13.00 0.61
N GLU A 148 -0.17 -13.78 -0.12
CA GLU A 148 -1.56 -14.08 0.26
C GLU A 148 -1.64 -14.73 1.65
N ASP A 149 -0.76 -15.70 1.94
CA ASP A 149 -0.70 -16.37 3.24
C ASP A 149 -0.32 -15.39 4.36
N ALA A 150 0.63 -14.48 4.09
CA ALA A 150 1.05 -13.45 5.03
C ALA A 150 -0.06 -12.42 5.28
N ALA A 151 -0.78 -12.00 4.24
CA ALA A 151 -1.92 -11.10 4.32
C ALA A 151 -3.07 -11.73 5.13
N ALA A 152 -3.40 -12.99 4.88
CA ALA A 152 -4.41 -13.73 5.64
C ALA A 152 -4.02 -13.84 7.13
N THR A 153 -2.74 -14.06 7.41
CA THR A 153 -2.22 -14.08 8.78
C THR A 153 -2.35 -12.70 9.44
N ALA A 154 -1.99 -11.61 8.75
CA ALA A 154 -2.08 -10.25 9.27
C ALA A 154 -3.53 -9.85 9.59
N LEU A 155 -4.50 -10.21 8.73
CA LEU A 155 -5.92 -9.99 8.96
C LEU A 155 -6.45 -10.74 10.18
N GLY A 156 -5.98 -11.96 10.44
CA GLY A 156 -6.42 -12.78 11.57
C GLY A 156 -5.91 -12.34 12.94
N HIS A 157 -4.96 -11.39 12.99
CA HIS A 157 -4.40 -10.83 14.24
C HIS A 157 -4.88 -9.39 14.52
N GLY A 158 -5.79 -8.86 13.70
CA GLY A 158 -6.38 -7.51 13.83
C GLY A 158 -7.62 -7.46 14.71
#